data_AF-A0A815YX74-F1
#
_entry.id   AF-A0A815YX74-F1
#
_cell.length_a   1.000
_cell.length_b   1.000
_cell.length_c   1.000
_cell.angle_alpha   90.00
_cell.angle_beta   90.00
_cell.angle_gamma   90.00
#
_symmetry.space_group_name_H-M   'P 1'
#
loop_
_entity.id
_entity.type
_entity.pdbx_description
1 polymer ?
#
loop_
_entity_poly.entity_id
_entity_poly.type
_entity_poly.pdbx_seq_one_letter_code
_entity_poly.pdbx_strand_id
1 'polypeptide(L)'
;MATISNCGTTKSKPRLDLDNHSYIVDRSKGEKTYWRCIKYSSDRCRSRLHTCNFTNAIKKGPTEHTCKINGTTVELRIFNESIAHRAINTQETPDTIITNCYRGLSDPSLARLPIRDNLKRRVRMLRQKNQMVKEPNDPNFLSVPVKLTTTLRNDQFLRCDTGPGEDRILIFASDEQVDILQDAEEFLVDGTFKVVPEIFYQLYIVHGVFRDHVIPLVYALLRRKTADTYKRLVHEIVNIAPRWSPRTIMLDFEQSYIGAFKSAFPTVLLSGCYFHLRQSIHRKLQALGHQQQYETDADFAHNIHKIAALTFLDENAVVNGFEHLSMNLTSEFENILDYFEGTYIGRLRSNRTRRNPLFPIPFWNMHTRTTQSMMRTNNSAEAYHRRIGAVFQCAHPTLWIFLEKLISEENNIHADILQVCAGQQPKKRKVNERLERRLLNLLSNPHQDLSAQINAIAYNISL
;
A
#
# COMPACT_ATOMS: atom_id res chain seq x y z
N MET A 1 -31.38 -2.39 26.43
CA MET A 1 -30.31 -2.66 27.42
C MET A 1 -30.03 -1.36 28.15
N ALA A 2 -29.88 -1.39 29.48
CA ALA A 2 -29.53 -0.19 30.25
C ALA A 2 -28.05 0.13 30.02
N THR A 3 -27.74 1.35 29.56
CA THR A 3 -26.37 1.77 29.31
C THR A 3 -25.97 2.77 30.38
N ILE A 4 -24.98 2.43 31.21
CA ILE A 4 -24.39 3.35 32.18
C ILE A 4 -23.17 3.98 31.53
N SER A 5 -23.17 5.30 31.41
CA SER A 5 -22.05 6.05 30.85
C SER A 5 -21.42 6.95 31.91
N ASN A 6 -20.11 6.76 32.12
CA ASN A 6 -19.28 7.72 32.84
C ASN A 6 -18.79 8.76 31.81
N CYS A 7 -19.56 9.83 31.61
CA CYS A 7 -19.11 10.94 30.78
C CYS A 7 -17.91 11.62 31.46
N GLY A 8 -16.74 11.41 30.87
CA GLY A 8 -15.45 11.92 31.35
C GLY A 8 -15.33 13.43 31.20
N THR A 9 -15.79 14.17 32.21
CA THR A 9 -15.18 15.42 32.67
C THR A 9 -15.32 15.44 34.19
N THR A 10 -14.32 15.96 34.91
CA THR A 10 -14.19 16.00 36.38
C THR A 10 -15.31 16.75 37.12
N LYS A 11 -16.38 17.18 36.43
CA LYS A 11 -17.55 17.88 36.99
C LYS A 11 -18.91 17.22 36.68
N SER A 12 -18.99 16.11 35.93
CA SER A 12 -20.28 15.52 35.56
C SER A 12 -20.66 14.30 36.41
N LYS A 13 -21.85 14.32 37.01
CA LYS A 13 -22.39 13.18 37.77
C LYS A 13 -22.65 11.98 36.83
N PRO A 14 -22.47 10.73 37.28
CA PRO A 14 -22.73 9.55 36.46
C PRO A 14 -24.16 9.55 35.88
N ARG A 15 -24.31 9.05 34.65
CA ARG A 15 -25.58 9.04 33.91
C ARG A 15 -25.98 7.61 33.53
N LEU A 16 -27.27 7.32 33.67
CA LEU A 16 -27.88 6.06 33.28
C LEU A 16 -29.01 6.34 32.30
N ASP A 17 -28.99 5.68 31.13
CA ASP A 17 -30.01 5.84 30.11
C ASP A 17 -30.86 4.56 30.00
N LEU A 18 -32.18 4.72 30.07
CA LEU A 18 -33.17 3.63 30.03
C LEU A 18 -34.48 4.13 29.39
N ASP A 19 -35.06 3.35 28.48
CA ASP A 19 -36.38 3.59 27.86
C ASP A 19 -36.58 5.03 27.36
N ASN A 20 -35.60 5.54 26.60
CA ASN A 20 -35.57 6.91 26.06
C ASN A 20 -35.55 8.06 27.09
N HIS A 21 -35.33 7.72 28.36
CA HIS A 21 -35.12 8.67 29.45
C HIS A 21 -33.70 8.57 30.00
N SER A 22 -33.28 9.65 30.67
CA SER A 22 -31.95 9.77 31.24
C SER A 22 -32.04 10.10 32.72
N TYR A 23 -31.18 9.44 33.50
CA TYR A 23 -31.12 9.57 34.93
C TYR A 23 -29.73 9.98 35.39
N ILE A 24 -29.67 10.72 36.48
CA ILE A 24 -28.45 11.09 37.19
C ILE A 24 -28.47 10.52 38.60
N VAL A 25 -27.30 10.28 39.17
CA VAL A 25 -27.18 9.81 40.55
C VAL A 25 -27.79 10.85 41.50
N ASP A 26 -28.76 10.41 42.30
CA ASP A 26 -29.37 11.18 43.38
C ASP A 26 -28.61 10.94 44.68
N ARG A 27 -28.44 9.66 45.04
CA ARG A 27 -27.71 9.21 46.24
C ARG A 27 -27.30 7.74 46.12
N SER A 28 -26.27 7.33 46.87
CA SER A 28 -25.88 5.93 47.03
C SER A 28 -25.95 5.54 48.50
N LYS A 29 -26.53 4.38 48.82
CA LYS A 29 -26.66 3.87 50.20
C LYS A 29 -26.48 2.36 50.22
N GLY A 30 -25.47 1.89 50.96
CA GLY A 30 -25.11 0.47 51.00
C GLY A 30 -24.79 -0.05 49.60
N GLU A 31 -25.44 -1.15 49.20
CA GLU A 31 -25.26 -1.79 47.90
C GLU A 31 -26.12 -1.19 46.76
N LYS A 32 -26.85 -0.09 47.01
CA LYS A 32 -27.80 0.50 46.06
C LYS A 32 -27.39 1.91 45.63
N THR A 33 -27.52 2.19 44.34
CA THR A 33 -27.46 3.54 43.79
C THR A 33 -28.85 3.95 43.33
N TYR A 34 -29.30 5.09 43.83
CA TYR A 34 -30.59 5.69 43.49
C TYR A 34 -30.38 6.73 42.41
N TRP A 35 -31.18 6.61 41.36
CA TRP A 35 -31.13 7.45 40.17
C TRP A 35 -32.41 8.26 40.08
N ARG A 36 -32.30 9.52 39.67
CA ARG A 36 -33.44 10.42 39.42
C ARG A 36 -33.42 10.93 37.99
N CYS A 37 -34.60 11.15 37.41
CA CYS A 37 -34.72 11.69 36.07
C CYS A 37 -34.00 13.05 35.94
N ILE A 38 -33.27 13.25 34.85
CA ILE A 38 -32.55 14.51 34.59
C ILE A 38 -33.50 15.71 34.43
N LYS A 39 -34.75 15.44 34.04
CA LYS A 39 -35.84 16.42 33.90
C LYS A 39 -36.54 16.74 35.22
N TYR A 40 -36.02 16.29 36.36
CA TYR A 40 -36.55 16.64 37.68
C TYR A 40 -36.59 18.16 37.92
N SER A 41 -35.55 18.88 37.48
CA SER A 41 -35.48 20.33 37.70
C SER A 41 -36.30 21.13 36.69
N SER A 42 -36.36 20.70 35.43
CA SER A 42 -37.02 21.44 34.36
C SER A 42 -38.52 21.12 34.26
N ASP A 43 -38.89 19.85 34.38
CA ASP A 43 -40.25 19.36 34.09
C ASP A 43 -40.93 18.81 35.35
N ARG A 44 -40.27 18.98 36.52
CA ARG A 44 -40.70 18.40 37.81
C ARG A 44 -40.91 16.88 37.76
N CYS A 45 -40.27 16.18 36.81
CA CYS A 45 -40.42 14.73 36.67
C CYS A 45 -39.77 13.99 37.83
N ARG A 46 -40.59 13.28 38.60
CA ARG A 46 -40.17 12.56 39.81
C ARG A 46 -39.76 11.11 39.56
N SER A 47 -39.61 10.69 38.29
CA SER A 47 -39.21 9.32 37.97
C SER A 47 -37.87 8.96 38.61
N ARG A 48 -37.82 7.80 39.26
CA ARG A 48 -36.63 7.25 39.92
C ARG A 48 -36.51 5.76 39.65
N LEU A 49 -35.26 5.28 39.68
CA LEU A 49 -34.93 3.85 39.65
C LEU A 49 -33.75 3.59 40.58
N HIS A 50 -33.45 2.32 40.87
CA HIS A 50 -32.21 2.00 41.57
C HIS A 50 -31.51 0.75 41.02
N THR A 51 -30.18 0.82 41.01
CA THR A 51 -29.29 -0.25 40.57
C THR A 51 -28.50 -0.83 41.74
N CYS A 52 -28.00 -2.05 41.57
CA CYS A 52 -26.98 -2.64 42.42
C CYS A 52 -25.62 -1.99 42.14
N ASN A 53 -24.87 -1.61 43.17
CA ASN A 53 -23.57 -0.95 43.01
C ASN A 53 -22.50 -1.87 42.41
N PHE A 54 -22.57 -3.17 42.68
CA PHE A 54 -21.56 -4.13 42.22
C PHE A 54 -21.82 -4.63 40.81
N THR A 55 -23.08 -4.93 40.48
CA THR A 55 -23.45 -5.55 39.20
C THR A 55 -24.05 -4.57 38.21
N ASN A 56 -24.32 -3.33 38.63
CA ASN A 56 -25.09 -2.35 37.85
C ASN A 56 -26.49 -2.82 37.41
N ALA A 57 -26.95 -3.96 37.90
CA ALA A 57 -28.25 -4.51 37.57
C ALA A 57 -29.37 -3.64 38.14
N ILE A 58 -30.41 -3.39 37.35
CA ILE A 58 -31.60 -2.66 37.81
C ILE A 58 -32.33 -3.53 38.83
N LYS A 59 -32.37 -3.06 40.08
CA LYS A 59 -33.06 -3.76 41.19
C LYS A 59 -34.51 -3.29 41.32
N LYS A 60 -34.79 -2.04 40.93
CA LYS A 60 -36.16 -1.55 40.73
C LYS A 60 -36.18 -0.65 39.51
N GLY A 61 -37.09 -0.98 38.60
CA GLY A 61 -37.33 -0.23 37.38
C GLY A 61 -37.81 1.20 37.63
N PRO A 62 -37.87 2.00 36.57
CA PRO A 62 -38.29 3.39 36.65
C PRO A 62 -39.74 3.51 37.07
N THR A 63 -40.02 4.44 37.99
CA THR A 63 -41.41 4.88 38.21
C THR A 63 -41.89 5.72 37.03
N GLU A 64 -43.20 5.92 36.92
CA GLU A 64 -43.81 6.67 35.82
C GLU A 64 -43.16 8.04 35.59
N HIS A 65 -43.00 8.38 34.32
CA HIS A 65 -42.50 9.67 33.88
C HIS A 65 -43.64 10.62 33.58
N THR A 66 -43.47 11.87 34.00
CA THR A 66 -44.35 12.99 33.61
C THR A 66 -43.68 13.94 32.61
N CYS A 67 -42.38 13.75 32.33
CA CYS A 67 -41.67 14.54 31.33
C CYS A 67 -41.93 14.03 29.91
N LYS A 68 -41.95 14.95 28.94
CA LYS A 68 -42.07 14.59 27.52
C LYS A 68 -40.71 14.16 26.96
N ILE A 69 -40.73 13.14 26.11
CA ILE A 69 -39.54 12.72 25.35
C ILE A 69 -39.31 13.72 24.22
N ASN A 70 -38.08 14.23 24.09
CA ASN A 70 -37.69 15.07 22.96
C ASN A 70 -37.03 14.18 21.88
N GLY A 71 -37.71 14.00 20.75
CA GLY A 71 -37.23 13.15 19.65
C GLY A 71 -35.85 13.55 19.12
N THR A 72 -35.58 14.85 18.99
CA THR A 72 -34.27 15.37 18.58
C THR A 72 -33.15 14.95 19.54
N THR A 73 -33.42 14.96 20.85
CA THR A 73 -32.45 14.52 21.86
C THR A 73 -32.17 13.02 21.76
N VAL A 74 -33.20 12.22 21.46
CA VAL A 74 -33.06 10.76 21.27
C VAL A 74 -32.23 10.45 20.01
N GLU A 75 -32.54 11.11 18.89
CA GLU A 75 -31.80 10.96 17.63
C GLU A 75 -30.32 11.34 17.77
N LEU A 76 -30.01 12.48 18.40
CA LEU A 76 -28.64 12.91 18.65
C LEU A 76 -27.87 11.92 19.55
N ARG A 77 -28.55 11.24 20.48
CA ARG A 77 -27.94 10.20 21.31
C ARG A 77 -27.59 8.97 20.47
N ILE A 78 -28.54 8.45 19.69
CA ILE A 78 -28.33 7.29 18.80
C ILE A 78 -27.19 7.58 17.82
N PHE A 79 -27.14 8.79 17.27
CA PHE A 79 -26.04 9.24 16.41
C PHE A 79 -24.68 9.16 17.12
N ASN A 80 -24.61 9.66 18.35
CA ASN A 80 -23.38 9.66 19.15
C ASN A 80 -22.91 8.25 19.54
N GLU A 81 -23.84 7.36 19.84
CA GLU A 81 -23.58 5.94 20.10
C GLU A 81 -23.11 5.23 18.82
N SER A 82 -23.75 5.49 17.69
CA SER A 82 -23.38 4.95 16.39
C SER A 82 -21.99 5.41 15.95
N ILE A 83 -21.66 6.71 16.12
CA ILE A 83 -20.30 7.22 15.92
C ILE A 83 -19.31 6.48 16.81
N ALA A 84 -19.61 6.29 18.10
CA ALA A 84 -18.69 5.62 19.00
C ALA A 84 -18.49 4.15 18.62
N HIS A 85 -19.58 3.43 18.35
CA HIS A 85 -19.55 2.05 17.91
C HIS A 85 -18.73 1.90 16.62
N ARG A 86 -19.00 2.71 15.59
CA ARG A 86 -18.25 2.65 14.32
C ARG A 86 -16.81 3.09 14.47
N ALA A 87 -16.55 4.13 15.27
CA ALA A 87 -15.17 4.56 15.54
C ALA A 87 -14.33 3.42 16.13
N ILE A 88 -14.91 2.62 17.03
CA ILE A 88 -14.21 1.54 17.73
C ILE A 88 -14.18 0.24 16.91
N ASN A 89 -15.29 -0.08 16.23
CA ASN A 89 -15.51 -1.39 15.62
C ASN A 89 -15.39 -1.40 14.09
N THR A 90 -15.22 -0.25 13.43
CA THR A 90 -15.04 -0.17 11.98
C THR A 90 -13.80 0.63 11.59
N GLN A 91 -13.32 0.35 10.38
CA GLN A 91 -12.11 0.94 9.79
C GLN A 91 -12.41 2.08 8.82
N GLU A 92 -13.65 2.58 8.82
CA GLU A 92 -14.10 3.66 7.94
C GLU A 92 -13.36 4.98 8.24
N THR A 93 -13.16 5.84 7.24
CA THR A 93 -12.60 7.18 7.51
C THR A 93 -13.55 7.98 8.42
N PRO A 94 -13.05 8.96 9.20
CA PRO A 94 -13.94 9.82 9.98
C PRO A 94 -15.05 10.44 9.13
N ASP A 95 -14.75 10.80 7.88
CA ASP A 95 -15.76 11.32 6.96
C ASP A 95 -16.81 10.29 6.58
N THR A 96 -16.40 9.06 6.27
CA THR A 96 -17.30 7.96 5.92
C THR A 96 -18.22 7.63 7.10
N ILE A 97 -17.69 7.55 8.33
CA ILE A 97 -18.49 7.32 9.55
C ILE A 97 -19.54 8.41 9.71
N ILE A 98 -19.11 9.68 9.67
CA ILE A 98 -20.00 10.82 9.88
C ILE A 98 -21.11 10.85 8.81
N THR A 99 -20.74 10.75 7.53
CA THR A 99 -21.68 10.73 6.41
C THR A 99 -22.69 9.59 6.54
N ASN A 100 -22.24 8.39 6.92
CA ASN A 100 -23.13 7.25 7.08
C ASN A 100 -24.07 7.41 8.29
N CYS A 101 -23.61 8.04 9.36
CA CYS A 101 -24.44 8.32 10.53
C CYS A 101 -25.47 9.45 10.28
N TYR A 102 -25.29 10.31 9.28
CA TYR A 102 -26.30 11.33 8.92
C TYR A 102 -27.58 10.75 8.31
N ARG A 103 -27.50 9.59 7.62
CA ARG A 103 -28.61 9.04 6.82
C ARG A 103 -29.88 8.68 7.60
N GLY A 104 -29.87 8.75 8.92
CA GLY A 104 -31.01 8.45 9.79
C GLY A 104 -31.44 9.60 10.70
N LEU A 105 -31.01 10.82 10.43
CA LEU A 105 -31.33 12.00 11.25
C LEU A 105 -32.34 12.92 10.58
N SER A 106 -33.25 13.48 11.38
CA SER A 106 -34.15 14.55 10.93
C SER A 106 -33.42 15.90 10.80
N ASP A 107 -33.96 16.82 10.01
CA ASP A 107 -33.40 18.17 9.83
C ASP A 107 -33.18 18.92 11.16
N PRO A 108 -34.11 18.89 12.14
CA PRO A 108 -33.88 19.49 13.45
C PRO A 108 -32.70 18.89 14.22
N SER A 109 -32.41 17.60 14.02
CA SER A 109 -31.26 16.92 14.63
C SER A 109 -29.96 17.30 13.90
N LEU A 110 -29.97 17.29 12.57
CA LEU A 110 -28.82 17.70 11.76
C LEU A 110 -28.37 19.14 12.10
N ALA A 111 -29.33 20.06 12.26
CA ALA A 111 -29.05 21.45 12.61
C ALA A 111 -28.41 21.65 14.00
N ARG A 112 -28.49 20.64 14.89
CA ARG A 112 -27.94 20.69 16.25
C ARG A 112 -26.62 19.94 16.42
N LEU A 113 -26.11 19.33 15.34
CA LEU A 113 -24.86 18.61 15.39
C LEU A 113 -23.67 19.56 15.58
N PRO A 114 -22.60 19.11 16.27
CA PRO A 114 -21.32 19.81 16.23
C PRO A 114 -20.82 19.94 14.79
N ILE A 115 -20.00 20.97 14.53
CA ILE A 115 -19.32 21.11 13.24
C ILE A 115 -18.54 19.85 12.88
N ARG A 116 -18.45 19.56 11.58
CA ARG A 116 -17.91 18.31 11.05
C ARG A 116 -16.50 18.00 11.56
N ASP A 117 -15.64 19.01 11.71
CA ASP A 117 -14.28 18.82 12.21
C ASP A 117 -14.22 18.38 13.69
N ASN A 118 -15.15 18.85 14.52
CA ASN A 118 -15.26 18.38 15.91
C ASN A 118 -15.69 16.92 15.97
N LEU A 119 -16.58 16.49 15.07
CA LEU A 119 -16.97 15.09 14.93
C LEU A 119 -15.79 14.23 14.46
N LYS A 120 -15.02 14.70 13.46
CA LYS A 120 -13.79 14.02 13.01
C LYS A 120 -12.79 13.85 14.14
N ARG A 121 -12.55 14.90 14.91
CA ARG A 121 -11.65 14.90 16.08
C ARG A 121 -12.13 13.90 17.13
N ARG A 122 -13.45 13.85 17.39
CA ARG A 122 -14.03 12.88 18.31
C ARG A 122 -13.83 11.43 17.85
N VAL A 123 -14.06 11.12 16.57
CA VAL A 123 -13.79 9.78 16.02
C VAL A 123 -12.34 9.37 16.29
N ARG A 124 -11.39 10.26 15.99
CA ARG A 124 -9.95 10.02 16.26
C ARG A 124 -9.67 9.78 17.74
N MET A 125 -10.25 10.60 18.62
CA MET A 125 -10.09 10.43 20.07
C MET A 125 -10.67 9.10 20.58
N LEU A 126 -11.84 8.69 20.09
CA LEU A 126 -12.47 7.42 20.49
C LEU A 126 -11.64 6.22 20.03
N ARG A 127 -11.04 6.30 18.84
CA ARG A 127 -10.07 5.30 18.36
C ARG A 127 -8.84 5.25 19.25
N GLN A 128 -8.22 6.40 19.50
CA GLN A 128 -7.01 6.47 20.33
C GLN A 128 -7.25 5.99 21.76
N LYS A 129 -8.41 6.28 22.35
CA LYS A 129 -8.78 5.84 23.70
C LYS A 129 -9.00 4.33 23.79
N ASN A 130 -9.43 3.69 22.70
CA ASN A 130 -9.70 2.24 22.65
C ASN A 130 -8.57 1.43 22.01
N GLN A 131 -7.55 2.08 21.43
CA GLN A 131 -6.30 1.40 21.10
C GLN A 131 -5.60 0.99 22.39
N MET A 132 -5.49 -0.32 22.62
CA MET A 132 -4.85 -0.89 23.82
C MET A 132 -3.36 -0.50 23.96
N VAL A 133 -2.74 0.01 22.90
CA VAL A 133 -1.33 0.41 22.87
C VAL A 133 -1.25 1.81 22.27
N LYS A 134 -0.59 2.73 22.99
CA LYS A 134 -0.34 4.09 22.50
C LYS A 134 0.48 3.99 21.21
N GLU A 135 0.10 4.77 20.19
CA GLU A 135 0.88 4.86 18.97
C GLU A 135 2.34 5.24 19.30
N PRO A 136 3.33 4.52 18.77
CA PRO A 136 4.72 4.88 18.97
C PRO A 136 5.01 6.11 18.10
N ASN A 137 5.45 7.19 18.73
CA ASN A 137 5.88 8.40 18.01
C ASN A 137 7.37 8.36 17.67
N ASP A 138 8.11 7.39 18.22
CA ASP A 138 9.53 7.17 17.97
C ASP A 138 9.78 5.66 17.84
N PRO A 139 10.33 5.20 16.70
CA PRO A 139 10.72 3.81 16.48
C PRO A 139 11.72 3.25 17.49
N ASN A 140 12.46 4.08 18.22
CA ASN A 140 13.35 3.58 19.26
C ASN A 140 12.60 3.00 20.46
N PHE A 141 11.35 3.40 20.67
CA PHE A 141 10.50 2.88 21.75
C PHE A 141 9.37 2.00 21.22
N LEU A 142 9.43 1.60 19.94
CA LEU A 142 8.47 0.69 19.36
C LEU A 142 8.67 -0.72 19.94
N SER A 143 7.61 -1.26 20.53
CA SER A 143 7.47 -2.68 20.86
C SER A 143 6.23 -3.19 20.16
N VAL A 144 6.39 -4.09 19.19
CA VAL A 144 5.25 -4.67 18.47
C VAL A 144 4.49 -5.61 19.42
N PRO A 145 3.18 -5.40 19.64
CA PRO A 145 2.39 -6.30 20.47
C PRO A 145 2.37 -7.72 19.91
N VAL A 146 2.47 -8.74 20.77
CA VAL A 146 2.48 -10.18 20.37
C VAL A 146 1.33 -10.55 19.44
N LYS A 147 0.12 -10.01 19.68
CA LYS A 147 -1.04 -10.26 18.81
C LYS A 147 -0.88 -9.75 17.36
N LEU A 148 0.09 -8.86 17.12
CA LEU A 148 0.41 -8.28 15.81
C LEU A 148 1.68 -8.91 15.20
N THR A 149 2.23 -9.96 15.83
CA THR A 149 3.39 -10.70 15.32
C THR A 149 2.99 -12.02 14.65
N THR A 150 1.71 -12.39 14.66
CA THR A 150 1.18 -13.65 14.12
C THR A 150 0.10 -13.42 13.07
N THR A 151 -0.11 -14.41 12.18
CA THR A 151 -1.20 -14.41 11.20
C THR A 151 -2.56 -14.60 11.88
N LEU A 152 -3.67 -14.49 11.12
CA LEU A 152 -5.01 -14.84 11.61
C LEU A 152 -5.15 -16.34 11.96
N ARG A 153 -4.23 -17.17 11.48
CA ARG A 153 -4.15 -18.60 11.74
C ARG A 153 -3.21 -18.93 12.92
N ASN A 154 -2.65 -17.89 13.56
CA ASN A 154 -1.68 -17.95 14.66
C ASN A 154 -0.28 -18.46 14.29
N ASP A 155 0.07 -18.44 13.00
CA ASP A 155 1.44 -18.72 12.56
C ASP A 155 2.33 -17.51 12.82
N GLN A 156 3.63 -17.70 13.00
CA GLN A 156 4.55 -16.56 13.09
C GLN A 156 4.42 -15.72 11.82
N PHE A 157 4.44 -14.40 11.93
CA PHE A 157 4.39 -13.48 10.78
C PHE A 157 5.50 -12.41 10.82
N LEU A 158 5.70 -11.73 11.96
CA LEU A 158 6.89 -10.89 12.15
C LEU A 158 8.12 -11.80 12.28
N ARG A 159 8.97 -11.80 11.25
CA ARG A 159 10.17 -12.64 11.15
C ARG A 159 11.42 -11.94 11.67
N CYS A 160 11.54 -10.64 11.44
CA CYS A 160 12.68 -9.86 11.91
C CYS A 160 12.24 -8.48 12.38
N ASP A 161 12.80 -8.07 13.51
CA ASP A 161 12.79 -6.71 14.01
C ASP A 161 14.22 -6.38 14.42
N THR A 162 14.89 -5.53 13.65
CA THR A 162 16.32 -5.25 13.86
C THR A 162 16.61 -4.44 15.11
N GLY A 163 15.59 -4.13 15.91
CA GLY A 163 15.70 -3.38 17.16
C GLY A 163 15.75 -1.87 16.98
N PRO A 164 15.75 -1.12 18.10
CA PRO A 164 15.74 0.34 18.08
C PRO A 164 16.94 0.90 17.31
N GLY A 165 16.70 1.98 16.57
CA GLY A 165 17.72 2.64 15.76
C GLY A 165 17.12 3.52 14.66
N GLU A 166 17.99 4.35 14.09
CA GLU A 166 17.63 5.20 12.95
C GLU A 166 17.35 4.41 11.67
N ASP A 167 17.78 3.16 11.62
CA ASP A 167 17.64 2.24 10.48
C ASP A 167 16.95 0.93 10.89
N ARG A 168 15.95 1.04 11.77
CA ARG A 168 15.12 -0.11 12.19
C ARG A 168 14.33 -0.65 11.01
N ILE A 169 14.38 -1.96 10.81
CA ILE A 169 13.64 -2.69 9.78
C ILE A 169 12.72 -3.70 10.47
N LEU A 170 11.46 -3.75 10.04
CA LEU A 170 10.53 -4.81 10.40
C LEU A 170 10.25 -5.65 9.16
N ILE A 171 10.36 -6.97 9.24
CA ILE A 171 10.14 -7.90 8.13
C ILE A 171 9.05 -8.89 8.48
N PHE A 172 8.06 -9.01 7.59
CA PHE A 172 6.90 -9.88 7.73
C PHE A 172 6.81 -10.84 6.55
N ALA A 173 6.63 -12.11 6.87
CA ALA A 173 6.35 -13.20 5.94
C ALA A 173 5.81 -14.38 6.75
N SER A 174 4.79 -15.10 6.25
CA SER A 174 4.36 -16.38 6.84
C SER A 174 5.25 -17.53 6.38
N ASP A 175 5.15 -18.70 7.03
CA ASP A 175 6.00 -19.85 6.66
C ASP A 175 5.76 -20.29 5.21
N GLU A 176 4.50 -20.30 4.77
CA GLU A 176 4.13 -20.59 3.37
C GLU A 176 4.78 -19.59 2.39
N GLN A 177 4.82 -18.30 2.75
CA GLN A 177 5.48 -17.28 1.91
C GLN A 177 7.00 -17.46 1.90
N VAL A 178 7.61 -17.86 3.01
CA VAL A 178 9.05 -18.16 3.11
C VAL A 178 9.40 -19.40 2.29
N ASP A 179 8.57 -20.44 2.31
CA ASP A 179 8.76 -21.63 1.49
C ASP A 179 8.72 -21.29 0.00
N ILE A 180 7.71 -20.53 -0.45
CA ILE A 180 7.63 -20.07 -1.83
C ILE A 180 8.82 -19.16 -2.19
N LEU A 181 9.26 -18.29 -1.27
CA LEU A 181 10.44 -17.43 -1.48
C LEU A 181 11.71 -18.25 -1.74
N GLN A 182 11.89 -19.35 -1.02
CA GLN A 182 13.04 -20.22 -1.18
C GLN A 182 13.02 -21.03 -2.48
N ASP A 183 11.83 -21.37 -2.97
CA ASP A 183 11.68 -22.26 -4.12
C ASP A 183 11.45 -21.51 -5.47
N ALA A 184 11.01 -20.25 -5.43
CA ALA A 184 10.81 -19.46 -6.64
C ALA A 184 12.13 -18.98 -7.28
N GLU A 185 12.15 -18.84 -8.60
CA GLU A 185 13.33 -18.40 -9.37
C GLU A 185 13.25 -16.94 -9.84
N GLU A 186 12.04 -16.43 -10.06
CA GLU A 186 11.80 -15.11 -10.62
C GLU A 186 11.12 -14.19 -9.60
N PHE A 187 11.69 -13.00 -9.42
CA PHE A 187 11.21 -12.03 -8.44
C PHE A 187 11.03 -10.65 -9.04
N LEU A 188 10.10 -9.90 -8.45
CA LEU A 188 9.96 -8.47 -8.62
C LEU A 188 10.07 -7.81 -7.27
N VAL A 189 10.79 -6.70 -7.20
CA VAL A 189 10.94 -5.99 -5.94
C VAL A 189 10.69 -4.53 -6.15
N ASP A 190 9.83 -3.97 -5.30
CA ASP A 190 9.35 -2.61 -5.43
C ASP A 190 9.01 -2.00 -4.06
N GLY A 191 9.17 -0.68 -3.96
CA GLY A 191 8.89 0.10 -2.76
C GLY A 191 7.67 1.02 -2.97
N THR A 192 6.81 1.12 -1.96
CA THR A 192 5.66 2.04 -1.97
C THR A 192 5.66 2.97 -0.76
N PHE A 193 5.32 4.24 -1.01
CA PHE A 193 5.28 5.32 -0.02
C PHE A 193 3.86 5.70 0.39
N LYS A 194 2.85 5.24 -0.36
CA LYS A 194 1.46 5.72 -0.25
C LYS A 194 0.72 5.15 0.94
N VAL A 195 1.21 4.07 1.52
CA VAL A 195 0.57 3.37 2.62
C VAL A 195 1.63 2.95 3.62
N VAL A 196 2.15 3.93 4.34
CA VAL A 196 3.25 3.70 5.30
C VAL A 196 2.93 4.47 6.57
N PRO A 197 3.06 3.83 7.75
CA PRO A 197 2.96 4.53 9.03
C PRO A 197 4.00 5.66 9.12
N GLU A 198 3.65 6.79 9.74
CA GLU A 198 4.50 8.00 9.76
C GLU A 198 5.92 7.77 10.30
N ILE A 199 6.10 6.77 11.17
CA ILE A 199 7.40 6.47 11.76
C ILE A 199 8.35 5.68 10.83
N PHE A 200 7.84 5.21 9.68
CA PHE A 200 8.59 4.54 8.63
C PHE A 200 8.53 5.36 7.33
N TYR A 201 9.53 5.20 6.48
CA TYR A 201 9.64 5.95 5.23
C TYR A 201 9.00 5.21 4.06
N GLN A 202 9.15 3.89 4.00
CA GLN A 202 8.62 3.08 2.91
C GLN A 202 8.20 1.68 3.36
N LEU A 203 7.25 1.12 2.62
CA LEU A 203 6.95 -0.31 2.60
C LEU A 203 7.62 -0.93 1.37
N TYR A 204 8.52 -1.87 1.59
CA TYR A 204 9.21 -2.60 0.55
C TYR A 204 8.63 -4.01 0.42
N ILE A 205 8.43 -4.47 -0.82
CA ILE A 205 7.72 -5.74 -1.07
C ILE A 205 8.51 -6.58 -2.07
N VAL A 206 8.85 -7.80 -1.66
CA VAL A 206 9.40 -8.84 -2.54
C VAL A 206 8.24 -9.68 -3.05
N HIS A 207 8.02 -9.67 -4.35
CA HIS A 207 7.08 -10.54 -5.03
C HIS A 207 7.83 -11.68 -5.71
N GLY A 208 7.33 -12.90 -5.60
CA GLY A 208 7.84 -14.06 -6.35
C GLY A 208 6.82 -14.55 -7.37
N VAL A 209 7.32 -15.17 -8.43
CA VAL A 209 6.48 -15.91 -9.39
C VAL A 209 6.25 -17.32 -8.87
N PHE A 210 4.99 -17.64 -8.56
CA PHE A 210 4.54 -18.96 -8.11
C PHE A 210 3.46 -19.47 -9.06
N ARG A 211 3.76 -20.54 -9.82
CA ARG A 211 2.84 -21.15 -10.82
C ARG A 211 2.18 -20.08 -11.71
N ASP A 212 3.01 -19.27 -12.38
CA ASP A 212 2.61 -18.16 -13.26
C ASP A 212 1.88 -16.98 -12.59
N HIS A 213 1.73 -16.98 -11.26
CA HIS A 213 1.16 -15.89 -10.49
C HIS A 213 2.23 -15.08 -9.79
N VAL A 214 2.04 -13.77 -9.72
CA VAL A 214 2.91 -12.89 -8.95
C VAL A 214 2.30 -12.70 -7.58
N ILE A 215 2.99 -13.16 -6.54
CA ILE A 215 2.50 -13.15 -5.17
C ILE A 215 3.48 -12.37 -4.29
N PRO A 216 3.04 -11.45 -3.42
CA PRO A 216 3.90 -10.84 -2.42
C PRO A 216 4.30 -11.87 -1.35
N LEU A 217 5.61 -12.01 -1.13
CA LEU A 217 6.18 -13.01 -0.24
C LEU A 217 6.82 -12.37 1.00
N VAL A 218 7.35 -11.16 0.87
CA VAL A 218 7.95 -10.43 2.00
C VAL A 218 7.46 -8.99 2.00
N TYR A 219 7.10 -8.52 3.18
CA TYR A 219 6.81 -7.11 3.46
C TYR A 219 7.85 -6.58 4.43
N ALA A 220 8.48 -5.45 4.10
CA ALA A 220 9.45 -4.81 4.97
C ALA A 220 9.17 -3.33 5.17
N LEU A 221 9.08 -2.88 6.43
CA LEU A 221 8.98 -1.46 6.77
C LEU A 221 10.39 -0.91 7.02
N LEU A 222 10.78 0.11 6.25
CA LEU A 222 12.12 0.72 6.30
C LEU A 222 12.00 2.19 6.70
N ARG A 223 12.95 2.67 7.52
CA ARG A 223 13.06 4.09 7.90
C ARG A 223 13.85 4.95 6.92
N ARG A 224 14.68 4.34 6.09
CA ARG A 224 15.60 5.02 5.17
C ARG A 224 15.63 4.31 3.81
N LYS A 225 16.24 4.98 2.83
CA LYS A 225 16.48 4.48 1.47
C LYS A 225 17.96 4.56 1.07
N THR A 226 18.85 4.28 2.01
CA THR A 226 20.29 4.29 1.73
C THR A 226 20.73 2.93 1.20
N ALA A 227 21.87 2.89 0.52
CA ALA A 227 22.45 1.64 0.05
C ALA A 227 22.71 0.64 1.20
N ASP A 228 23.11 1.14 2.38
CA ASP A 228 23.36 0.30 3.55
C ASP A 228 22.07 -0.27 4.15
N THR A 229 20.99 0.52 4.20
CA THR A 229 19.66 0.01 4.59
C THR A 229 19.23 -1.15 3.71
N TYR A 230 19.43 -1.06 2.39
CA TYR A 230 19.04 -2.14 1.48
C TYR A 230 19.94 -3.36 1.58
N LYS A 231 21.25 -3.19 1.77
CA LYS A 231 22.16 -4.32 2.04
C LYS A 231 21.72 -5.04 3.31
N ARG A 232 21.40 -4.30 4.38
CA ARG A 232 20.89 -4.87 5.62
C ARG A 232 19.57 -5.59 5.41
N LEU A 233 18.61 -4.98 4.71
CA LEU A 233 17.34 -5.61 4.38
C LEU A 233 17.55 -6.97 3.69
N VAL A 234 18.35 -7.01 2.61
CA VAL A 234 18.58 -8.25 1.85
C VAL A 234 19.27 -9.28 2.74
N HIS A 235 20.22 -8.87 3.57
CA HIS A 235 20.87 -9.76 4.54
C HIS A 235 19.86 -10.39 5.52
N GLU A 236 18.97 -9.59 6.11
CA GLU A 236 17.94 -10.10 7.02
C GLU A 236 16.95 -11.04 6.31
N ILE A 237 16.57 -10.77 5.06
CA ILE A 237 15.72 -11.67 4.27
C ILE A 237 16.43 -13.01 4.02
N VAL A 238 17.73 -13.00 3.70
CA VAL A 238 18.53 -14.23 3.53
C VAL A 238 18.63 -15.00 4.84
N ASN A 239 18.74 -14.33 5.99
CA ASN A 239 18.71 -15.01 7.29
C ASN A 239 17.36 -15.69 7.56
N ILE A 240 16.26 -15.07 7.13
CA ILE A 240 14.90 -15.64 7.22
C ILE A 240 14.72 -16.81 6.25
N ALA A 241 15.28 -16.72 5.04
CA ALA A 241 15.15 -17.69 3.97
C ALA A 241 16.52 -18.12 3.43
N PRO A 242 17.29 -18.97 4.14
CA PRO A 242 18.67 -19.30 3.79
C PRO A 242 18.83 -20.03 2.45
N ARG A 243 17.77 -20.69 1.97
CA ARG A 243 17.77 -21.36 0.65
C ARG A 243 17.40 -20.42 -0.50
N TRP A 244 17.06 -19.16 -0.23
CA TRP A 244 16.66 -18.23 -1.28
C TRP A 244 17.79 -18.01 -2.28
N SER A 245 17.60 -18.49 -3.51
CA SER A 245 18.57 -18.44 -4.58
C SER A 245 17.90 -17.94 -5.87
N PRO A 246 17.64 -16.62 -5.98
CA PRO A 246 16.95 -16.05 -7.12
C PRO A 246 17.78 -16.21 -8.40
N ARG A 247 17.12 -16.62 -9.49
CA ARG A 247 17.73 -16.65 -10.83
C ARG A 247 17.65 -15.28 -11.48
N THR A 248 16.48 -14.63 -11.39
CA THR A 248 16.29 -13.27 -11.89
C THR A 248 15.54 -12.40 -10.90
N ILE A 249 15.92 -11.13 -10.84
CA ILE A 249 15.21 -10.13 -10.05
C ILE A 249 14.96 -8.90 -10.91
N MET A 250 13.70 -8.54 -11.06
CA MET A 250 13.28 -7.30 -11.70
C MET A 250 13.18 -6.18 -10.67
N LEU A 251 13.86 -5.06 -10.95
CA LEU A 251 14.01 -3.92 -10.04
C LEU A 251 13.65 -2.61 -10.75
N ASP A 252 13.47 -1.54 -9.96
CA ASP A 252 13.49 -0.17 -10.47
C ASP A 252 14.94 0.30 -10.76
N PHE A 253 15.06 1.39 -11.50
CA PHE A 253 16.32 2.03 -11.92
C PHE A 253 16.96 2.83 -10.77
N GLU A 254 17.11 2.22 -9.59
CA GLU A 254 17.79 2.79 -8.42
C GLU A 254 19.08 2.02 -8.14
N GLN A 255 20.23 2.72 -8.18
CA GLN A 255 21.56 2.12 -8.02
C GLN A 255 21.76 1.44 -6.66
N SER A 256 21.11 1.97 -5.62
CA SER A 256 21.15 1.44 -4.26
C SER A 256 20.57 0.01 -4.18
N TYR A 257 19.44 -0.27 -4.87
CA TYR A 257 18.86 -1.62 -4.98
C TYR A 257 19.77 -2.56 -5.74
N ILE A 258 20.23 -2.11 -6.91
CA ILE A 258 21.06 -2.92 -7.80
C ILE A 258 22.32 -3.38 -7.05
N GLY A 259 22.99 -2.46 -6.35
CA GLY A 259 24.17 -2.77 -5.55
C GLY A 259 23.90 -3.76 -4.41
N ALA A 260 22.78 -3.61 -3.68
CA ALA A 260 22.43 -4.50 -2.57
C ALA A 260 22.19 -5.94 -3.04
N PHE A 261 21.35 -6.14 -4.06
CA PHE A 261 21.08 -7.49 -4.59
C PHE A 261 22.28 -8.10 -5.29
N LYS A 262 23.08 -7.31 -6.03
CA LYS A 262 24.28 -7.84 -6.68
C LYS A 262 25.34 -8.29 -5.67
N SER A 263 25.43 -7.61 -4.54
CA SER A 263 26.31 -8.00 -3.43
C SER A 263 25.84 -9.28 -2.74
N ALA A 264 24.53 -9.45 -2.54
CA ALA A 264 23.98 -10.63 -1.87
C ALA A 264 23.94 -11.86 -2.78
N PHE A 265 23.67 -11.67 -4.08
CA PHE A 265 23.56 -12.73 -5.07
C PHE A 265 24.45 -12.41 -6.27
N PRO A 266 25.75 -12.76 -6.24
CA PRO A 266 26.69 -12.39 -7.30
C PRO A 266 26.29 -12.90 -8.70
N THR A 267 25.64 -14.07 -8.75
CA THR A 267 25.24 -14.77 -9.98
C THR A 267 23.84 -14.38 -10.48
N VAL A 268 23.08 -13.58 -9.74
CA VAL A 268 21.71 -13.22 -10.13
C VAL A 268 21.68 -12.36 -11.39
N LEU A 269 20.69 -12.61 -12.24
CA LEU A 269 20.37 -11.77 -13.38
C LEU A 269 19.44 -10.63 -12.93
N LEU A 270 20.02 -9.46 -12.67
CA LEU A 270 19.27 -8.25 -12.38
C LEU A 270 18.76 -7.62 -13.67
N SER A 271 17.49 -7.20 -13.67
CA SER A 271 16.87 -6.58 -14.83
C SER A 271 16.01 -5.38 -14.41
N GLY A 272 16.13 -4.27 -15.13
CA GLY A 272 15.30 -3.10 -14.95
C GLY A 272 13.92 -3.31 -15.56
N CYS A 273 12.86 -2.90 -14.87
CA CYS A 273 11.49 -3.03 -15.38
C CYS A 273 11.25 -2.19 -16.66
N TYR A 274 10.66 -2.79 -17.71
CA TYR A 274 10.33 -2.06 -18.96
C TYR A 274 9.36 -0.90 -18.72
N PHE A 275 8.45 -1.02 -17.75
CA PHE A 275 7.57 0.10 -17.39
C PHE A 275 8.37 1.31 -16.90
N HIS A 276 9.34 1.12 -15.99
CA HIS A 276 10.17 2.21 -15.48
C HIS A 276 11.10 2.80 -16.54
N LEU A 277 11.61 1.98 -17.48
CA LEU A 277 12.36 2.48 -18.64
C LEU A 277 11.50 3.40 -19.52
N ARG A 278 10.27 3.00 -19.83
CA ARG A 278 9.36 3.86 -20.60
C ARG A 278 9.02 5.15 -19.85
N GLN A 279 8.79 5.03 -18.54
CA GLN A 279 8.51 6.16 -17.67
C GLN A 279 9.68 7.14 -17.58
N SER A 280 10.94 6.68 -17.63
CA SER A 280 12.10 7.57 -17.64
C SER A 280 12.21 8.35 -18.96
N ILE A 281 11.98 7.68 -20.10
CA ILE A 281 11.91 8.32 -21.42
C ILE A 281 10.80 9.37 -21.44
N HIS A 282 9.59 9.03 -20.98
CA HIS A 282 8.47 9.97 -20.96
C HIS A 282 8.72 11.17 -20.03
N ARG A 283 9.27 10.95 -18.82
CA ARG A 283 9.68 12.04 -17.92
C ARG A 283 10.73 12.94 -18.56
N LYS A 284 11.67 12.39 -19.34
CA LYS A 284 12.66 13.19 -20.06
C LYS A 284 11.99 14.05 -21.15
N LEU A 285 11.04 13.51 -21.91
CA LEU A 285 10.29 14.29 -22.90
C LEU A 285 9.55 15.47 -22.27
N GLN A 286 8.89 15.24 -21.14
CA GLN A 286 8.23 16.30 -20.37
C GLN A 286 9.22 17.38 -19.94
N ALA A 287 10.38 16.99 -19.40
CA ALA A 287 11.42 17.92 -18.97
C ALA A 287 12.03 18.73 -20.13
N LEU A 288 12.01 18.20 -21.35
CA LEU A 288 12.44 18.89 -22.56
C LEU A 288 11.33 19.74 -23.21
N GLY A 289 10.10 19.70 -22.68
CA GLY A 289 8.96 20.46 -23.22
C GLY A 289 8.26 19.81 -24.43
N HIS A 290 8.57 18.56 -24.76
CA HIS A 290 8.02 17.87 -25.94
C HIS A 290 6.71 17.10 -25.68
N GLN A 291 6.06 17.31 -24.53
CA GLN A 291 4.84 16.56 -24.19
C GLN A 291 3.71 16.79 -25.22
N GLN A 292 3.43 18.06 -25.55
CA GLN A 292 2.38 18.38 -26.51
C GLN A 292 2.68 17.79 -27.89
N GLN A 293 3.93 17.94 -28.36
CA GLN A 293 4.35 17.41 -29.66
C GLN A 293 4.22 15.88 -29.71
N TYR A 294 4.63 15.17 -28.64
CA TYR A 294 4.44 13.73 -28.52
C TYR A 294 2.97 13.30 -28.58
N GLU A 295 2.05 14.10 -28.04
CA GLU A 295 0.62 13.78 -28.05
C GLU A 295 -0.07 14.10 -29.38
N THR A 296 0.42 15.10 -30.13
CA THR A 296 -0.25 15.60 -31.34
C THR A 296 0.40 15.22 -32.66
N ASP A 297 1.67 14.83 -32.67
CA ASP A 297 2.45 14.48 -33.86
C ASP A 297 2.81 12.98 -33.84
N ALA A 298 2.18 12.23 -34.75
CA ALA A 298 2.35 10.78 -34.84
C ALA A 298 3.77 10.38 -35.30
N ASP A 299 4.41 11.16 -36.17
CA ASP A 299 5.76 10.86 -36.66
C ASP A 299 6.79 11.14 -35.58
N PHE A 300 6.61 12.24 -34.84
CA PHE A 300 7.42 12.52 -33.65
C PHE A 300 7.27 11.40 -32.61
N ALA A 301 6.04 11.01 -32.27
CA ALA A 301 5.79 9.92 -31.33
C ALA A 301 6.41 8.60 -31.78
N HIS A 302 6.30 8.26 -33.07
CA HIS A 302 6.91 7.06 -33.64
C HIS A 302 8.44 7.09 -33.55
N ASN A 303 9.08 8.23 -33.78
CA ASN A 303 10.53 8.36 -33.61
C ASN A 303 10.98 8.21 -32.14
N ILE A 304 10.17 8.66 -31.17
CA ILE A 304 10.40 8.34 -29.76
C ILE A 304 10.23 6.83 -29.51
N HIS A 305 9.24 6.19 -30.11
CA HIS A 305 9.08 4.73 -30.02
C HIS A 305 10.29 4.01 -30.62
N LYS A 306 10.94 4.49 -31.68
CA LYS A 306 12.19 3.89 -32.19
C LYS A 306 13.31 3.89 -31.14
N ILE A 307 13.45 4.96 -30.35
CA ILE A 307 14.42 5.01 -29.25
C ILE A 307 14.09 3.94 -28.21
N ALA A 308 12.82 3.82 -27.83
CA ALA A 308 12.36 2.80 -26.89
C ALA A 308 12.48 1.37 -27.45
N ALA A 309 12.37 1.20 -28.77
CA ALA A 309 12.48 -0.08 -29.46
C ALA A 309 13.87 -0.72 -29.34
N LEU A 310 14.92 0.08 -29.09
CA LEU A 310 16.28 -0.41 -28.86
C LEU A 310 16.34 -1.46 -27.73
N THR A 311 15.45 -1.41 -26.74
CA THR A 311 15.38 -2.41 -25.66
C THR A 311 15.07 -3.82 -26.15
N PHE A 312 14.42 -3.96 -27.31
CA PHE A 312 14.02 -5.26 -27.85
C PHE A 312 14.96 -5.74 -28.96
N LEU A 313 15.99 -4.99 -29.32
CA LEU A 313 17.04 -5.50 -30.21
C LEU A 313 17.88 -6.55 -29.47
N ASP A 314 18.49 -7.47 -30.23
CA ASP A 314 19.59 -8.28 -29.71
C ASP A 314 20.65 -7.37 -29.07
N GLU A 315 21.21 -7.77 -27.92
CA GLU A 315 22.14 -6.94 -27.16
C GLU A 315 23.31 -6.44 -28.01
N ASN A 316 23.79 -7.26 -28.95
CA ASN A 316 24.90 -6.90 -29.84
C ASN A 316 24.51 -5.87 -30.91
N ALA A 317 23.22 -5.76 -31.23
CA ALA A 317 22.69 -4.81 -32.20
C ALA A 317 22.28 -3.46 -31.58
N VAL A 318 22.17 -3.36 -30.25
CA VAL A 318 21.69 -2.16 -29.55
C VAL A 318 22.54 -0.92 -29.87
N VAL A 319 23.87 -1.04 -29.82
CA VAL A 319 24.78 0.10 -30.07
C VAL A 319 24.67 0.56 -31.52
N ASN A 320 24.70 -0.36 -32.48
CA ASN A 320 24.54 -0.03 -33.90
C ASN A 320 23.16 0.57 -34.18
N GLY A 321 22.11 0.08 -33.50
CA GLY A 321 20.76 0.62 -33.61
C GLY A 321 20.67 2.06 -33.08
N PHE A 322 21.34 2.33 -31.96
CA PHE A 322 21.43 3.69 -31.42
C PHE A 322 22.18 4.62 -32.37
N GLU A 323 23.35 4.23 -32.87
CA GLU A 323 24.14 5.03 -33.81
C GLU A 323 23.36 5.33 -35.10
N HIS A 324 22.63 4.34 -35.63
CA HIS A 324 21.74 4.53 -36.76
C HIS A 324 20.66 5.58 -36.47
N LEU A 325 20.01 5.54 -35.30
CA LEU A 325 19.03 6.57 -34.94
C LEU A 325 19.68 7.94 -34.78
N SER A 326 20.86 8.04 -34.15
CA SER A 326 21.59 9.29 -33.98
C SER A 326 22.02 9.95 -35.28
N MET A 327 22.27 9.18 -36.34
CA MET A 327 22.64 9.70 -37.66
C MET A 327 21.45 10.13 -38.52
N ASN A 328 20.27 9.51 -38.30
CA ASN A 328 19.13 9.66 -39.21
C ASN A 328 17.96 10.45 -38.61
N LEU A 329 17.90 10.61 -37.29
CA LEU A 329 16.91 11.50 -36.67
C LEU A 329 17.35 12.96 -36.79
N THR A 330 16.37 13.84 -36.97
CA THR A 330 16.54 15.30 -37.06
C THR A 330 17.06 15.88 -35.74
N SER A 331 17.59 17.10 -35.81
CA SER A 331 18.20 17.79 -34.66
C SER A 331 17.24 17.99 -33.48
N GLU A 332 15.93 17.94 -33.71
CA GLU A 332 14.91 17.99 -32.65
C GLU A 332 15.04 16.83 -31.63
N PHE A 333 15.63 15.70 -32.01
CA PHE A 333 15.81 14.53 -31.12
C PHE A 333 17.17 14.51 -30.40
N GLU A 334 18.09 15.44 -30.68
CA GLU A 334 19.45 15.45 -30.13
C GLU A 334 19.47 15.39 -28.61
N ASN A 335 18.63 16.17 -27.94
CA ASN A 335 18.60 16.25 -26.48
C ASN A 335 18.13 14.96 -25.80
N ILE A 336 17.20 14.22 -26.41
CA ILE A 336 16.75 12.94 -25.87
C ILE A 336 17.74 11.82 -26.21
N LEU A 337 18.37 11.87 -27.39
CA LEU A 337 19.42 10.94 -27.78
C LEU A 337 20.66 11.10 -26.89
N ASP A 338 21.10 12.32 -26.57
CA ASP A 338 22.22 12.56 -25.64
C ASP A 338 21.91 12.03 -24.23
N TYR A 339 20.68 12.24 -23.75
CA TYR A 339 20.22 11.65 -22.50
C TYR A 339 20.26 10.13 -22.52
N PHE A 340 19.74 9.52 -23.60
CA PHE A 340 19.71 8.07 -23.74
C PHE A 340 21.12 7.49 -23.86
N GLU A 341 22.01 8.16 -24.61
CA GLU A 341 23.40 7.76 -24.74
C GLU A 341 24.12 7.79 -23.40
N GLY A 342 24.03 8.89 -22.66
CA GLY A 342 24.68 9.03 -21.36
C GLY A 342 24.18 8.03 -20.31
N THR A 343 22.90 7.68 -20.37
CA THR A 343 22.23 6.86 -19.35
C THR A 343 22.34 5.36 -19.63
N TYR A 344 22.16 4.94 -20.89
CA TYR A 344 21.91 3.55 -21.26
C TYR A 344 22.93 2.93 -22.24
N ILE A 345 23.55 3.74 -23.10
CA ILE A 345 24.49 3.25 -24.14
C ILE A 345 25.95 3.43 -23.73
N GLY A 346 26.26 4.56 -23.08
CA GLY A 346 27.61 5.00 -22.75
C GLY A 346 28.21 5.87 -23.85
N ARG A 347 28.54 7.13 -23.52
CA ARG A 347 29.11 8.10 -24.48
C ARG A 347 30.42 7.63 -25.09
N LEU A 348 30.57 7.84 -26.39
CA LEU A 348 31.80 7.55 -27.13
C LEU A 348 32.95 8.49 -26.67
N ARG A 349 34.14 7.92 -26.47
CA ARG A 349 35.38 8.65 -26.14
C ARG A 349 36.20 8.89 -27.40
N SER A 350 37.17 9.80 -27.32
CA SER A 350 38.12 10.10 -28.41
C SER A 350 38.88 8.87 -28.92
N ASN A 351 39.14 7.89 -28.05
CA ASN A 351 39.80 6.63 -28.41
C ASN A 351 38.83 5.56 -28.98
N ARG A 352 37.62 5.93 -29.39
CA ARG A 352 36.56 5.05 -29.94
C ARG A 352 36.05 3.98 -28.97
N THR A 353 36.31 4.11 -27.67
CA THR A 353 35.70 3.28 -26.61
C THR A 353 34.51 3.98 -25.99
N ARG A 354 33.50 3.24 -25.50
CA ARG A 354 32.35 3.83 -24.78
C ARG A 354 32.62 3.92 -23.28
N ARG A 355 32.11 4.96 -22.63
CA ARG A 355 32.05 5.06 -21.16
C ARG A 355 31.09 4.00 -20.61
N ASN A 356 31.27 3.59 -19.36
CA ASN A 356 30.25 2.79 -18.69
C ASN A 356 28.98 3.63 -18.55
N PRO A 357 27.83 3.15 -19.05
CA PRO A 357 26.55 3.81 -18.83
C PRO A 357 26.14 3.71 -17.37
N LEU A 358 25.19 4.56 -16.96
CA LEU A 358 24.59 4.44 -15.64
C LEU A 358 23.86 3.10 -15.47
N PHE A 359 23.17 2.65 -16.52
CA PHE A 359 22.52 1.34 -16.58
C PHE A 359 23.02 0.56 -17.80
N PRO A 360 23.79 -0.53 -17.61
CA PRO A 360 24.31 -1.35 -18.70
C PRO A 360 23.22 -1.98 -19.57
N ILE A 361 23.50 -2.19 -20.86
CA ILE A 361 22.57 -2.82 -21.83
C ILE A 361 21.93 -4.10 -21.29
N PRO A 362 22.66 -5.09 -20.73
CA PRO A 362 22.05 -6.32 -20.24
C PRO A 362 21.03 -6.11 -19.11
N PHE A 363 21.11 -5.00 -18.37
CA PHE A 363 20.17 -4.70 -17.29
C PHE A 363 18.79 -4.29 -17.85
N TRP A 364 18.74 -3.44 -18.87
CA TRP A 364 17.49 -2.86 -19.37
C TRP A 364 17.00 -3.48 -20.69
N ASN A 365 17.77 -4.38 -21.29
CA ASN A 365 17.37 -5.11 -22.50
C ASN A 365 16.25 -6.12 -22.21
N MET A 366 15.29 -6.19 -23.14
CA MET A 366 14.07 -7.00 -23.06
C MET A 366 14.01 -8.08 -24.14
N HIS A 367 15.04 -8.23 -24.98
CA HIS A 367 15.05 -9.21 -26.07
C HIS A 367 14.95 -10.63 -25.52
N THR A 368 15.92 -11.06 -24.72
CA THR A 368 15.95 -12.41 -24.12
C THR A 368 14.74 -12.66 -23.24
N ARG A 369 14.32 -11.67 -22.44
CA ARG A 369 13.11 -11.78 -21.62
C ARG A 369 11.86 -12.02 -22.47
N THR A 370 11.73 -11.32 -23.59
CA THR A 370 10.59 -11.48 -24.49
C THR A 370 10.61 -12.85 -25.17
N THR A 371 11.76 -13.28 -25.70
CA THR A 371 11.88 -14.55 -26.43
C THR A 371 11.73 -15.78 -25.51
N GLN A 372 12.11 -15.65 -24.24
CA GLN A 372 11.94 -16.70 -23.22
C GLN A 372 10.61 -16.60 -22.46
N SER A 373 9.68 -15.74 -22.89
CA SER A 373 8.39 -15.51 -22.21
C SER A 373 8.50 -15.14 -20.73
N MET A 374 9.63 -14.56 -20.33
CA MET A 374 9.83 -14.05 -18.98
C MET A 374 9.07 -12.74 -18.78
N MET A 375 8.86 -12.37 -17.53
CA MET A 375 8.18 -11.12 -17.20
C MET A 375 8.97 -9.89 -17.67
N ARG A 376 8.30 -8.82 -18.11
CA ARG A 376 8.97 -7.60 -18.61
C ARG A 376 8.59 -6.35 -17.83
N THR A 377 7.42 -6.37 -17.20
CA THR A 377 6.85 -5.22 -16.48
C THR A 377 6.49 -5.61 -15.06
N ASN A 378 6.43 -4.62 -14.17
CA ASN A 378 6.00 -4.76 -12.79
C ASN A 378 4.48 -4.56 -12.62
N ASN A 379 3.68 -4.73 -13.68
CA ASN A 379 2.24 -4.44 -13.68
C ASN A 379 1.49 -5.15 -12.54
N SER A 380 1.88 -6.38 -12.22
CA SER A 380 1.29 -7.16 -11.13
C SER A 380 1.62 -6.55 -9.77
N ALA A 381 2.87 -6.13 -9.53
CA ALA A 381 3.27 -5.43 -8.31
C ALA A 381 2.57 -4.06 -8.19
N GLU A 382 2.44 -3.30 -9.28
CA GLU A 382 1.67 -2.05 -9.26
C GLU A 382 0.18 -2.26 -8.99
N ALA A 383 -0.41 -3.30 -9.61
CA ALA A 383 -1.80 -3.66 -9.36
C ALA A 383 -1.99 -4.05 -7.90
N TYR A 384 -1.05 -4.78 -7.33
CA TYR A 384 -0.99 -5.10 -5.92
C TYR A 384 -0.88 -3.83 -5.05
N HIS A 385 0.05 -2.91 -5.36
CA HIS A 385 0.17 -1.63 -4.65
C HIS A 385 -1.11 -0.78 -4.71
N ARG A 386 -1.85 -0.81 -5.84
CA ARG A 386 -3.17 -0.17 -5.94
C ARG A 386 -4.22 -0.89 -5.07
N ARG A 387 -4.24 -2.22 -5.07
CA ARG A 387 -5.12 -3.05 -4.22
C ARG A 387 -4.87 -2.74 -2.75
N ILE A 388 -3.60 -2.74 -2.34
CA ILE A 388 -3.20 -2.42 -0.97
C ILE A 388 -3.68 -1.00 -0.61
N GLY A 389 -3.44 0.01 -1.46
CA GLY A 389 -3.96 1.37 -1.24
C GLY A 389 -5.47 1.43 -0.99
N ALA A 390 -6.25 0.63 -1.73
CA ALA A 390 -7.69 0.53 -1.54
C ALA A 390 -8.09 -0.18 -0.23
N VAL A 391 -7.35 -1.22 0.19
CA VAL A 391 -7.53 -1.91 1.49
C VAL A 391 -7.27 -0.94 2.66
N PHE A 392 -6.25 -0.10 2.54
CA PHE A 392 -5.87 0.82 3.60
C PHE A 392 -6.81 2.03 3.75
N GLN A 393 -7.46 2.49 2.67
CA GLN A 393 -8.42 3.62 2.67
C GLN A 393 -7.89 4.94 3.29
N CYS A 394 -6.58 5.04 3.55
CA CYS A 394 -5.89 6.23 4.03
C CYS A 394 -4.41 6.18 3.62
N ALA A 395 -3.78 7.35 3.48
CA ALA A 395 -2.38 7.45 3.06
C ALA A 395 -1.38 7.10 4.18
N HIS A 396 -1.75 7.38 5.44
CA HIS A 396 -0.90 7.18 6.61
C HIS A 396 -1.73 6.56 7.75
N PRO A 397 -1.93 5.24 7.75
CA PRO A 397 -2.50 4.55 8.90
C PRO A 397 -1.54 4.64 10.09
N THR A 398 -2.08 4.64 11.30
CA THR A 398 -1.28 4.32 12.51
C THR A 398 -0.63 2.95 12.32
N LEU A 399 0.57 2.71 12.86
CA LEU A 399 1.29 1.44 12.78
C LEU A 399 0.41 0.26 13.19
N TRP A 400 -0.39 0.40 14.26
CA TRP A 400 -1.25 -0.70 14.71
C TRP A 400 -2.29 -1.10 13.67
N ILE A 401 -3.00 -0.12 13.10
CA ILE A 401 -3.92 -0.34 11.98
C ILE A 401 -3.17 -0.90 10.77
N PHE A 402 -1.93 -0.43 10.54
CA PHE A 402 -1.13 -0.93 9.44
C PHE A 402 -0.88 -2.42 9.55
N LEU A 403 -0.40 -2.87 10.72
CA LEU A 403 -0.09 -4.27 11.00
C LEU A 403 -1.33 -5.16 11.00
N GLU A 404 -2.45 -4.70 11.57
CA GLU A 404 -3.73 -5.44 11.53
C GLU A 404 -4.19 -5.70 10.08
N LYS A 405 -4.05 -4.69 9.20
CA LYS A 405 -4.39 -4.82 7.79
C LYS A 405 -3.39 -5.68 7.02
N LEU A 406 -2.10 -5.61 7.36
CA LEU A 406 -1.09 -6.47 6.77
C LEU A 406 -1.34 -7.95 7.10
N ILE A 407 -1.75 -8.25 8.34
CA ILE A 407 -2.17 -9.59 8.78
C ILE A 407 -3.43 -10.05 8.03
N SER A 408 -4.40 -9.15 7.83
CA SER A 408 -5.60 -9.47 7.04
C SER A 408 -5.26 -9.75 5.58
N GLU A 409 -4.31 -9.00 5.02
CA GLU A 409 -3.84 -9.17 3.65
C GLU A 409 -3.04 -10.47 3.47
N GLU A 410 -2.23 -10.86 4.46
CA GLU A 410 -1.59 -12.18 4.50
C GLU A 410 -2.62 -13.31 4.34
N ASN A 411 -3.77 -13.19 5.01
CA ASN A 411 -4.83 -14.20 4.88
C ASN A 411 -5.49 -14.20 3.48
N ASN A 412 -5.59 -13.04 2.81
CA ASN A 412 -6.02 -12.98 1.42
C ASN A 412 -4.99 -13.65 0.49
N ILE A 413 -3.69 -13.43 0.75
CA ILE A 413 -2.60 -14.04 0.00
C ILE A 413 -2.59 -15.56 0.18
N HIS A 414 -2.81 -16.06 1.40
CA HIS A 414 -2.98 -17.49 1.65
C HIS A 414 -4.13 -18.08 0.81
N ALA A 415 -5.29 -17.39 0.74
CA ALA A 415 -6.39 -17.82 -0.11
C ALA A 415 -6.02 -17.78 -1.62
N ASP A 416 -5.30 -16.75 -2.06
CA ASP A 416 -4.79 -16.64 -3.43
C ASP A 416 -3.84 -17.83 -3.75
N ILE A 417 -2.92 -18.18 -2.85
CA ILE A 417 -2.01 -19.32 -2.99
C ILE A 417 -2.79 -20.64 -3.11
N LEU A 418 -3.78 -20.87 -2.25
CA LEU A 418 -4.63 -22.07 -2.31
C LEU A 418 -5.42 -22.17 -3.62
N GLN A 419 -5.94 -21.06 -4.13
CA GLN A 419 -6.64 -21.02 -5.42
C GLN A 419 -5.71 -21.38 -6.58
N VAL A 420 -4.48 -20.85 -6.56
CA VAL A 420 -3.44 -21.20 -7.55
C VAL A 420 -3.07 -22.68 -7.43
N CYS A 421 -2.97 -23.21 -6.20
CA CYS A 421 -2.76 -24.63 -5.95
C CYS A 421 -3.91 -25.51 -6.48
N ALA A 422 -5.15 -25.01 -6.43
CA ALA A 422 -6.34 -25.64 -7.00
C ALA A 422 -6.46 -25.49 -8.53
N GLY A 423 -5.49 -24.85 -9.20
CA GLY A 423 -5.43 -24.75 -10.66
C GLY A 423 -6.03 -23.48 -11.26
N GLN A 424 -6.32 -22.46 -10.45
CA GLN A 424 -6.73 -21.15 -10.96
C GLN A 424 -5.61 -20.53 -11.81
N GLN A 425 -5.98 -19.97 -12.97
CA GLN A 425 -5.04 -19.38 -13.93
C GLN A 425 -5.08 -17.84 -13.86
N PRO A 426 -3.94 -17.16 -14.13
CA PRO A 426 -3.89 -15.71 -14.06
C PRO A 426 -4.65 -15.09 -15.24
N LYS A 427 -5.51 -14.11 -14.95
CA LYS A 427 -6.25 -13.38 -16.00
C LYS A 427 -5.36 -12.33 -16.65
N LYS A 428 -4.95 -12.56 -17.91
CA LYS A 428 -4.31 -11.54 -18.75
C LYS A 428 -5.36 -10.82 -19.62
N ARG A 429 -5.12 -9.53 -19.88
CA ARG A 429 -5.95 -8.77 -20.84
C ARG A 429 -5.61 -9.23 -22.26
N LYS A 430 -6.61 -9.59 -23.06
CA LYS A 430 -6.44 -10.04 -24.46
C LYS A 430 -5.59 -9.10 -25.33
N VAL A 431 -5.65 -7.79 -25.07
CA VAL A 431 -4.83 -6.79 -25.78
C VAL A 431 -3.34 -6.99 -25.48
N ASN A 432 -2.98 -7.20 -24.22
CA ASN A 432 -1.59 -7.42 -23.81
C ASN A 432 -1.05 -8.74 -24.38
N GLU A 433 -1.86 -9.80 -24.37
CA GLU A 433 -1.50 -11.09 -24.98
C GLU A 433 -1.21 -10.96 -26.49
N ARG A 434 -2.02 -10.16 -27.20
CA ARG A 434 -1.81 -9.91 -28.63
C ARG A 434 -0.51 -9.16 -28.90
N LEU A 435 -0.22 -8.12 -28.10
CA LEU A 435 1.03 -7.35 -28.21
C LEU A 435 2.25 -8.20 -27.87
N GLU A 436 2.18 -9.00 -26.80
CA GLU A 436 3.20 -9.98 -26.43
C GLU A 436 3.51 -10.95 -27.58
N ARG A 437 2.47 -11.50 -28.21
CA ARG A 437 2.64 -12.43 -29.34
C ARG A 437 3.25 -11.76 -30.57
N ARG A 438 2.83 -10.54 -30.91
CA ARG A 438 3.39 -9.79 -32.05
C ARG A 438 4.86 -9.49 -31.84
N LEU A 439 5.24 -9.02 -30.65
CA LEU A 439 6.64 -8.78 -30.29
C LEU A 439 7.44 -10.08 -30.32
N LEU A 440 6.96 -11.16 -29.70
CA LEU A 440 7.63 -12.46 -29.72
C LEU A 440 7.89 -12.93 -31.16
N ASN A 441 6.88 -12.91 -32.02
CA ASN A 441 7.04 -13.30 -33.43
C ASN A 441 8.09 -12.47 -34.17
N LEU A 442 8.12 -11.16 -33.91
CA LEU A 442 9.07 -10.24 -34.53
C LEU A 442 10.52 -10.44 -34.05
N LEU A 443 10.70 -10.84 -32.79
CA LEU A 443 12.02 -11.12 -32.23
C LEU A 443 12.52 -12.53 -32.58
N SER A 444 11.60 -13.49 -32.74
CA SER A 444 11.93 -14.83 -33.24
C SER A 444 12.21 -14.85 -34.75
N ASN A 445 11.73 -13.86 -35.50
CA ASN A 445 11.93 -13.73 -36.95
C ASN A 445 12.33 -12.29 -37.30
N PRO A 446 13.54 -11.86 -36.93
CA PRO A 446 13.96 -10.48 -37.12
C PRO A 446 14.16 -10.15 -38.60
N HIS A 447 13.87 -8.90 -38.98
CA HIS A 447 14.25 -8.35 -40.26
C HIS A 447 15.79 -8.32 -40.39
N GLN A 448 16.30 -8.59 -41.59
CA GLN A 448 17.74 -8.50 -41.87
C GLN A 448 18.24 -7.05 -41.81
N ASP A 449 17.43 -6.10 -42.28
CA ASP A 449 17.73 -4.68 -42.18
C ASP A 449 17.41 -4.15 -40.77
N LEU A 450 18.42 -3.54 -40.14
CA LEU A 450 18.31 -3.03 -38.76
C LEU A 450 17.29 -1.89 -38.65
N SER A 451 17.22 -1.02 -39.65
CA SER A 451 16.26 0.08 -39.68
C SER A 451 14.83 -0.45 -39.75
N ALA A 452 14.56 -1.44 -40.61
CA ALA A 452 13.29 -2.12 -40.70
C ALA A 452 12.92 -2.82 -39.38
N GLN A 453 13.89 -3.48 -38.72
CA GLN A 453 13.65 -4.12 -37.43
C GLN A 453 13.25 -3.11 -36.34
N ILE A 454 13.96 -1.98 -36.23
CA ILE A 454 13.65 -0.92 -35.26
C ILE A 454 12.24 -0.36 -35.51
N ASN A 455 11.90 -0.08 -36.77
CA ASN A 455 10.56 0.41 -37.13
C ASN A 455 9.47 -0.60 -36.78
N ALA A 456 9.69 -1.88 -37.11
CA ALA A 456 8.73 -2.95 -36.83
C ALA A 456 8.46 -3.11 -35.32
N ILE A 457 9.51 -3.01 -34.49
CA ILE A 457 9.37 -3.04 -33.03
C ILE A 457 8.61 -1.80 -32.56
N ALA A 458 8.95 -0.61 -33.07
CA ALA A 458 8.33 0.65 -32.69
C ALA A 458 6.80 0.65 -32.90
N TYR A 459 6.29 0.03 -33.98
CA TYR A 459 4.84 -0.13 -34.22
C TYR A 459 4.10 -1.00 -33.20
N ASN A 460 4.82 -1.71 -32.33
CA ASN A 460 4.26 -2.66 -31.35
C ASN A 460 4.43 -2.21 -29.90
N ILE A 461 4.97 -1.02 -29.66
CA ILE A 461 5.22 -0.51 -28.32
C ILE A 461 4.53 0.85 -28.11
N SER A 462 4.25 1.16 -26.84
CA SER A 462 3.72 2.45 -26.43
C SER A 462 4.46 2.90 -25.17
N LEU A 463 4.71 4.21 -25.05
CA LEU A 463 5.35 4.81 -23.88
C LEU A 463 4.33 5.27 -22.83
#